data_AF-A0A7V6UQ50-F1
#
_entry.id   AF-A0A7V6UQ50-F1
#
_cell.length_a   1.000
_cell.length_b   1.000
_cell.length_c   1.000
_cell.angle_alpha   90.00
_cell.angle_beta   90.00
_cell.angle_gamma   90.00
#
_symmetry.space_group_name_H-M   'P 1'
#
loop_
_entity.id
_entity.type
_entity.pdbx_description
1 polymer ?
#
loop_
_entity_poly.entity_id
_entity_poly.type
_entity_poly.pdbx_seq_one_letter_code
_entity_poly.pdbx_strand_id
1 'polypeptide(L)'
;MKLWLAMFVILVVIITGGLYLESAILKTTNQISRSLNVVKNAVSNGQWSAAQQDVTALEQRWARCKDVWSPFIHNHDLDTVTLHLARLKAFLEAQEQGAALAEITQIEIQLLQLRQQEVLSLQNVL
;
A
#
# COMPACT_ATOMS: atom_id res chain seq x y z
N MET A 1 25.37 30.21 17.63
CA MET A 1 25.32 28.86 18.24
C MET A 1 23.92 28.26 18.25
N LYS A 2 22.88 28.95 18.77
CA LYS A 2 21.49 28.45 18.81
C LYS A 2 20.89 28.10 17.42
N LEU A 3 21.22 28.90 16.40
CA LEU A 3 20.73 28.71 15.02
C LEU A 3 21.28 27.42 14.37
N TRP A 4 22.55 27.11 14.62
CA TRP A 4 23.20 25.89 14.12
C TRP A 4 22.64 24.65 14.79
N LEU A 5 22.34 24.72 16.10
CA LEU A 5 21.68 23.64 16.81
C LEU A 5 20.27 23.39 16.27
N ALA A 6 19.51 24.45 15.99
CA ALA A 6 18.17 24.35 15.39
C ALA A 6 18.22 23.73 13.97
N MET A 7 19.17 24.15 13.12
CA MET A 7 19.39 23.55 11.80
C MET A 7 19.76 22.07 11.90
N PHE A 8 20.64 21.71 12.84
CA PHE A 8 21.03 20.31 13.05
C PHE A 8 19.84 19.45 13.52
N VAL A 9 19.01 19.97 14.42
CA VAL A 9 17.79 19.29 14.88
C VAL A 9 16.81 19.08 13.72
N ILE A 10 16.59 20.10 12.88
CA ILE A 10 15.72 19.99 11.70
C ILE A 10 16.26 18.94 10.72
N LEU A 11 17.57 18.92 10.46
CA LEU A 11 18.21 17.92 9.60
C LEU A 11 17.98 16.50 10.13
N VAL A 12 18.18 16.28 11.43
CA VAL A 12 17.95 14.98 12.06
C VAL A 12 16.48 14.55 11.95
N VAL A 13 15.53 15.49 12.12
CA VAL A 13 14.10 15.21 11.98
C VAL A 13 13.75 14.80 10.54
N ILE A 14 14.31 15.45 9.53
CA ILE A 14 14.06 15.11 8.13
C ILE A 14 14.61 13.71 7.80
N ILE A 15 15.85 13.41 8.20
CA ILE A 15 16.49 12.11 7.94
C ILE A 15 15.73 10.98 8.66
N THR A 16 15.44 11.15 9.95
CA THR A 16 14.72 10.14 10.74
C THR A 16 13.28 9.95 10.26
N GLY A 17 12.62 11.03 9.83
CA GLY A 17 11.30 10.97 9.21
C GLY A 17 11.29 10.18 7.91
N GLY A 18 12.28 10.41 7.03
CA GLY A 18 12.44 9.66 5.77
C GLY A 18 12.65 8.16 6.00
N LEU A 19 13.58 7.79 6.89
CA LEU A 19 13.85 6.38 7.22
C LEU A 19 12.65 5.67 7.86
N TYR A 20 11.89 6.38 8.71
CA TYR A 20 10.68 5.86 9.31
C TYR A 20 9.59 5.60 8.26
N LEU A 21 9.40 6.56 7.35
CA LEU A 21 8.41 6.46 6.27
C LEU A 21 8.73 5.29 5.34
N GLU A 22 9.99 5.13 4.94
CA GLU A 22 10.44 4.00 4.12
C GLU A 22 10.11 2.65 4.75
N SER A 23 10.49 2.50 6.02
CA SER A 23 10.26 1.27 6.78
C SER A 23 8.76 0.98 6.92
N ALA A 24 7.95 2.03 7.11
CA ALA A 24 6.50 1.91 7.18
C ALA A 24 5.89 1.47 5.84
N ILE A 25 6.35 2.01 4.72
CA ILE A 25 5.92 1.65 3.36
C ILE A 25 6.27 0.19 3.07
N LEU A 26 7.53 -0.21 3.26
CA LEU A 26 7.99 -1.58 3.01
C LEU A 26 7.21 -2.62 3.82
N LYS A 27 7.02 -2.36 5.12
CA LYS A 27 6.30 -3.26 6.02
C LYS A 27 4.82 -3.38 5.63
N THR A 28 4.20 -2.26 5.30
CA THR A 28 2.79 -2.21 4.94
C THR A 28 2.54 -2.89 3.61
N THR A 29 3.32 -2.57 2.57
CA THR A 29 3.20 -3.17 1.25
C THR A 29 3.37 -4.70 1.31
N ASN A 30 4.35 -5.19 2.06
CA ASN A 30 4.49 -6.64 2.29
C ASN A 30 3.28 -7.26 2.99
N GLN A 31 2.71 -6.56 3.96
CA GLN A 31 1.54 -7.08 4.68
C GLN A 31 0.28 -7.09 3.82
N ILE A 32 0.10 -6.08 2.97
CA ILE A 32 -0.97 -5.99 1.99
C ILE A 32 -0.82 -7.09 0.93
N SER A 33 0.38 -7.30 0.38
CA SER A 33 0.64 -8.41 -0.56
C SER A 33 0.36 -9.78 0.06
N ARG A 34 0.71 -10.00 1.33
CA ARG A 34 0.34 -11.25 2.03
C ARG A 34 -1.17 -11.41 2.15
N SER A 35 -1.89 -10.34 2.47
CA SER A 35 -3.34 -10.36 2.60
C SER A 35 -4.03 -10.61 1.24
N LEU A 36 -3.52 -9.99 0.17
CA LEU A 36 -3.95 -10.26 -1.21
C LEU A 36 -3.77 -11.72 -1.61
N ASN A 37 -2.68 -12.36 -1.17
CA ASN A 37 -2.47 -13.77 -1.45
C ASN A 37 -3.47 -14.68 -0.70
N VAL A 38 -3.91 -14.29 0.49
CA VAL A 38 -5.00 -14.97 1.20
C VAL A 38 -6.31 -14.82 0.42
N VAL A 39 -6.64 -13.60 -0.02
CA VAL A 39 -7.81 -13.35 -0.87
C VAL A 39 -7.74 -14.16 -2.16
N LYS A 40 -6.57 -14.20 -2.81
CA LYS A 40 -6.34 -14.97 -4.05
C LYS A 40 -6.63 -16.45 -3.86
N ASN A 41 -6.16 -17.03 -2.76
CA ASN A 41 -6.45 -18.41 -2.41
C ASN A 41 -7.94 -18.62 -2.11
N ALA A 42 -8.57 -17.72 -1.36
CA ALA A 42 -10.01 -17.79 -1.08
C ALA A 42 -10.84 -17.75 -2.38
N VAL A 43 -10.52 -16.84 -3.30
CA VAL A 43 -11.15 -16.74 -4.63
C VAL A 43 -10.93 -18.01 -5.46
N SER A 44 -9.71 -18.54 -5.45
CA SER A 44 -9.36 -19.76 -6.20
C SER A 44 -10.08 -21.01 -5.68
N ASN A 45 -10.41 -21.02 -4.39
CA ASN A 45 -11.16 -22.09 -3.73
C ASN A 45 -12.68 -21.84 -3.68
N GLY A 46 -13.19 -20.78 -4.33
CA GLY A 46 -14.61 -20.42 -4.33
C GLY A 46 -15.14 -19.94 -2.97
N GLN A 47 -14.26 -19.54 -2.05
CA GLN A 47 -14.60 -19.09 -0.70
C GLN A 47 -14.94 -17.58 -0.70
N TRP A 48 -16.00 -17.21 -1.42
CA TRP A 48 -16.38 -15.82 -1.68
C TRP A 48 -16.61 -14.99 -0.42
N SER A 49 -17.32 -15.54 0.56
CA SER A 49 -17.59 -14.85 1.83
C SER A 49 -16.30 -14.53 2.60
N ALA A 50 -15.32 -15.45 2.59
CA ALA A 50 -14.03 -15.22 3.23
C ALA A 50 -13.23 -14.17 2.46
N ALA A 51 -13.19 -14.28 1.12
CA ALA A 51 -12.52 -13.30 0.26
C ALA A 51 -13.07 -11.88 0.45
N GLN A 52 -14.40 -11.72 0.57
CA GLN A 52 -15.03 -10.42 0.81
C GLN A 52 -14.68 -9.83 2.17
N GLN A 53 -14.68 -10.65 3.22
CA GLN A 53 -14.28 -10.23 4.56
C GLN A 53 -12.81 -9.78 4.57
N ASP A 54 -11.92 -10.55 3.95
CA ASP A 54 -10.50 -10.26 3.87
C ASP A 54 -10.22 -8.99 3.05
N VAL A 55 -10.89 -8.80 1.90
CA VAL A 55 -10.77 -7.58 1.09
C VAL A 55 -11.31 -6.35 1.83
N THR A 56 -12.39 -6.48 2.59
CA THR A 56 -12.93 -5.36 3.37
C THR A 56 -11.97 -4.95 4.49
N ALA A 57 -11.35 -5.92 5.17
CA ALA A 57 -10.32 -5.63 6.17
C ALA A 57 -9.07 -5.00 5.53
N LEU A 58 -8.70 -5.44 4.32
CA LEU A 58 -7.61 -4.88 3.53
C LEU A 58 -7.87 -3.43 3.12
N GLU A 59 -9.09 -3.12 2.66
CA GLU A 59 -9.54 -1.78 2.28
C GLU A 59 -9.45 -0.79 3.46
N GLN A 60 -9.97 -1.17 4.63
CA GLN A 60 -9.90 -0.34 5.84
C GLN A 60 -8.45 -0.09 6.29
N ARG A 61 -7.59 -1.09 6.11
CA ARG A 61 -6.18 -0.96 6.44
C ARG A 61 -5.47 -0.01 5.46
N TRP A 62 -5.74 -0.18 4.17
CA TRP A 62 -5.20 0.69 3.13
C TRP A 62 -5.60 2.14 3.35
N ALA A 63 -6.86 2.42 3.68
CA ALA A 63 -7.34 3.77 3.98
C ALA A 63 -6.52 4.44 5.11
N ARG A 64 -6.26 3.73 6.21
CA ARG A 64 -5.41 4.24 7.30
C ARG A 64 -3.96 4.50 6.86
N CYS A 65 -3.42 3.65 5.99
CA CYS A 65 -2.07 3.86 5.45
C CYS A 65 -2.03 5.07 4.51
N LYS A 66 -3.04 5.23 3.66
CA LYS A 66 -3.19 6.36 2.76
C LYS A 66 -3.22 7.68 3.52
N ASP A 67 -3.95 7.78 4.64
CA ASP A 67 -4.00 9.01 5.44
C ASP A 67 -2.61 9.41 5.97
N VAL A 68 -1.78 8.43 6.35
CA VAL A 68 -0.42 8.67 6.83
C VAL A 68 0.52 9.03 5.68
N TRP A 69 0.30 8.48 4.50
CA TRP A 69 1.20 8.60 3.35
C TRP A 69 0.85 9.76 2.40
N SER A 70 -0.40 10.22 2.38
CA SER A 70 -0.89 11.31 1.53
C SER A 70 -0.04 12.61 1.57
N PRO A 71 0.58 12.99 2.70
CA PRO A 71 1.48 14.15 2.72
C PRO A 71 2.83 13.94 2.02
N PHE A 72 3.24 12.69 1.79
CA PHE A 72 4.59 12.33 1.34
C PHE A 72 4.61 11.64 -0.03
N ILE A 73 3.57 10.88 -0.35
CA ILE A 73 3.41 10.13 -1.61
C ILE A 73 2.37 10.84 -2.47
N HIS A 74 2.57 10.84 -3.79
CA HIS A 74 1.57 11.36 -4.73
C HIS A 74 0.23 10.67 -4.53
N ASN A 75 -0.81 11.45 -4.24
CA ASN A 75 -2.16 10.94 -4.01
C ASN A 75 -2.66 10.05 -5.16
N HIS A 76 -2.24 10.33 -6.40
CA HIS A 76 -2.64 9.55 -7.58
C HIS A 76 -2.27 8.07 -7.47
N ASP A 77 -1.07 7.73 -7.00
CA ASP A 77 -0.65 6.33 -6.87
C ASP A 77 -1.45 5.62 -5.77
N LEU A 78 -1.73 6.35 -4.68
CA LEU A 78 -2.54 5.84 -3.57
C LEU A 78 -4.02 5.66 -3.96
N ASP A 79 -4.55 6.58 -4.75
CA ASP A 79 -5.90 6.55 -5.29
C ASP A 79 -6.08 5.40 -6.27
N THR A 80 -5.05 5.10 -7.07
CA THR A 80 -5.09 4.01 -8.03
C THR A 80 -5.26 2.66 -7.33
N VAL A 81 -4.47 2.37 -6.30
CA VAL A 81 -4.65 1.13 -5.50
C VAL A 81 -6.03 1.09 -4.82
N THR A 82 -6.53 2.24 -4.36
CA THR A 82 -7.88 2.34 -3.79
C THR A 82 -8.96 1.96 -4.81
N LEU A 83 -8.82 2.43 -6.05
CA LEU A 83 -9.73 2.10 -7.15
C LEU A 83 -9.72 0.60 -7.45
N HIS A 84 -8.54 -0.03 -7.52
CA HIS A 84 -8.43 -1.46 -7.80
C HIS A 84 -8.97 -2.32 -6.65
N LEU A 85 -8.79 -1.92 -5.39
CA LEU A 85 -9.43 -2.59 -4.25
C LEU A 85 -10.96 -2.53 -4.31
N ALA A 86 -11.52 -1.38 -4.70
CA ALA A 86 -12.96 -1.23 -4.89
C ALA A 86 -13.50 -2.12 -6.03
N ARG A 87 -12.77 -2.19 -7.15
CA ARG A 87 -13.09 -3.09 -8.27
C ARG A 87 -13.03 -4.56 -7.87
N LEU A 88 -11.97 -4.95 -7.14
CA LEU A 88 -11.84 -6.30 -6.61
C LEU A 88 -13.05 -6.68 -5.77
N LYS A 89 -13.48 -5.80 -4.87
CA LYS A 89 -14.69 -6.00 -4.06
C LYS A 89 -15.94 -6.23 -4.91
N ALA A 90 -16.14 -5.42 -5.95
CA ALA A 90 -17.25 -5.61 -6.88
C ALA A 90 -17.18 -6.96 -7.62
N PHE A 91 -15.99 -7.40 -8.05
CA PHE A 91 -15.82 -8.72 -8.68
C PHE A 91 -16.05 -9.88 -7.70
N LEU A 92 -15.70 -9.71 -6.42
CA LEU A 92 -16.02 -10.70 -5.39
C LEU A 92 -17.51 -10.79 -5.11
N GLU A 93 -18.23 -9.66 -5.11
CA GLU A 93 -19.70 -9.61 -5.00
C GLU A 93 -20.37 -10.28 -6.20
N ALA A 94 -19.84 -10.08 -7.41
CA ALA A 94 -20.31 -10.73 -8.63
C ALA A 94 -19.86 -12.20 -8.75
N GLN A 95 -19.00 -12.70 -7.86
CA GLN A 95 -18.39 -14.03 -7.91
C GLN A 95 -17.63 -14.31 -9.23
N GLU A 96 -17.07 -13.25 -9.82
CA GLU A 96 -16.34 -13.29 -11.09
C GLU A 96 -14.87 -13.66 -10.84
N GLN A 97 -14.58 -14.96 -10.80
CA GLN A 97 -13.25 -15.48 -10.44
C GLN A 97 -12.13 -14.93 -11.32
N GLY A 98 -12.31 -14.95 -12.64
CA GLY A 98 -11.30 -14.49 -13.58
C GLY A 98 -10.97 -13.00 -13.40
N ALA A 99 -12.00 -12.17 -13.26
CA ALA A 99 -11.85 -10.73 -13.05
C ALA A 99 -11.22 -10.43 -11.68
N ALA A 100 -11.65 -11.11 -10.62
CA ALA A 100 -11.09 -10.94 -9.28
C ALA A 100 -9.59 -11.30 -9.25
N LEU A 101 -9.18 -12.41 -9.87
CA LEU A 101 -7.77 -12.80 -9.93
C LEU A 101 -6.91 -11.85 -10.78
N ALA A 102 -7.47 -11.34 -11.88
CA ALA A 102 -6.81 -10.32 -12.69
C ALA A 102 -6.60 -9.03 -11.88
N GLU A 103 -7.62 -8.60 -11.13
CA GLU A 103 -7.57 -7.38 -10.32
C GLU A 103 -6.58 -7.52 -9.14
N ILE A 104 -6.54 -8.68 -8.48
CA ILE A 104 -5.53 -8.97 -7.45
C ILE A 104 -4.12 -8.83 -8.03
N THR A 105 -3.89 -9.36 -9.23
CA THR A 105 -2.58 -9.26 -9.91
C THR A 105 -2.24 -7.81 -10.26
N GLN A 106 -3.21 -7.00 -10.69
CA GLN A 106 -3.03 -5.57 -10.92
C GLN A 106 -2.60 -4.83 -9.64
N ILE A 107 -3.25 -5.12 -8.51
CA ILE A 107 -2.91 -4.52 -7.21
C ILE A 107 -1.49 -4.92 -6.80
N GLU A 108 -1.11 -6.19 -6.95
CA GLU A 108 0.27 -6.65 -6.65
C GLU A 108 1.33 -5.90 -7.46
N ILE A 109 1.07 -5.65 -8.75
CA ILE A 109 1.97 -4.90 -9.62
C ILE A 109 2.07 -3.43 -9.17
N GLN A 110 0.96 -2.78 -8.85
CA GLN A 110 0.99 -1.38 -8.38
C GLN A 110 1.71 -1.22 -7.05
N LEU A 111 1.50 -2.16 -6.13
CA LEU A 111 2.23 -2.20 -4.87
C LEU A 111 3.73 -2.40 -5.07
N LEU A 112 4.14 -3.20 -6.06
CA LEU A 112 5.54 -3.35 -6.42
C LEU A 112 6.11 -2.05 -7.02
N GLN A 113 5.36 -1.37 -7.90
CA GLN A 113 5.77 -0.10 -8.49
C GLN A 113 5.91 1.00 -7.43
N LEU A 114 4.91 1.14 -6.55
CA LEU A 114 4.95 2.07 -5.42
C LEU A 114 6.18 1.84 -4.54
N ARG A 115 6.48 0.57 -4.23
CA ARG A 115 7.68 0.20 -3.47
C ARG A 115 8.97 0.58 -4.20
N GLN A 116 9.06 0.30 -5.50
CA GLN A 116 10.26 0.59 -6.29
C GLN A 116 10.50 2.09 -6.41
N GLN A 117 9.45 2.88 -6.66
CA GLN A 117 9.56 4.34 -6.76
C GLN A 117 10.03 4.97 -5.45
N GLU A 118 9.48 4.55 -4.32
CA GLU A 118 9.85 5.08 -3.00
C GLU A 118 11.28 4.67 -2.60
N VAL A 119 11.66 3.39 -2.80
CA VAL A 119 13.02 2.91 -2.52
C VAL A 119 14.05 3.62 -3.41
N LEU A 120 13.76 3.81 -4.69
CA LEU A 120 14.65 4.52 -5.61
C LEU A 120 14.76 6.01 -5.26
N SER A 121 13.66 6.67 -4.87
CA SER A 121 13.66 8.07 -4.46
C SER A 121 14.60 8.31 -3.28
N LEU A 122 14.55 7.44 -2.27
CA LEU A 122 15.38 7.57 -1.06
C LEU A 122 16.83 7.16 -1.27
N GLN A 123 17.10 6.13 -2.09
CA GLN A 123 18.48 5.80 -2.50
C GLN A 123 19.17 6.93 -3.27
N ASN A 124 18.41 7.77 -3.97
CA ASN A 124 18.96 8.90 -4.72
C ASN A 124 19.20 10.14 -3.85
N VAL A 125 18.65 10.18 -2.63
CA VAL A 125 18.76 11.30 -1.68
C VAL A 125 19.81 11.04 -0.60
N LEU A 126 20.12 9.77 -0.30
CA LEU A 126 21.15 9.33 0.65
C LEU A 126 22.56 9.29 0.05
#